data_AF-A0A939G427-F1
#
_entry.id   AF-A0A939G427-F1
#
_cell.length_a   1.000
_cell.length_b   1.000
_cell.length_c   1.000
_cell.angle_alpha   90.00
_cell.angle_beta   90.00
_cell.angle_gamma   90.00
#
_symmetry.space_group_name_H-M   'P 1'
#
loop_
_entity.id
_entity.type
_entity.pdbx_description
1 polymer ?
#
loop_
_entity_poly.entity_id
_entity_poly.type
_entity_poly.pdbx_seq_one_letter_code
_entity_poly.pdbx_strand_id
1 'polypeptide(L)'
;MPRLLLLLFFGCLSACGQGQQPQQEAHAVAIAQLPAPTPYAQKLSEVALSLTRQSVQYDPTYFRIPYPNGDVPADRGVCTDVVIRAYRKLGVDLQQRVHEDMKANFDRYPKKWGLRTTDTNIDHRRVPNLMTFFSRHGQSKSCSNRGRDYLPGDIVTWNLPGNLTHIGIVVNRLSTDHTRPLVVHNIGRGQEISDCLFSWPITGHYYYTP
;
A
#
# COMPACT_ATOMS: atom_id res chain seq x y z
N MET A 1 54.57 -37.14 73.82
CA MET A 1 54.65 -38.27 72.87
C MET A 1 53.84 -37.89 71.63
N PRO A 2 54.45 -37.93 70.44
CA PRO A 2 54.09 -37.08 69.29
C PRO A 2 53.25 -37.82 68.26
N ARG A 3 52.59 -37.08 67.36
CA ARG A 3 52.72 -37.33 65.91
C ARG A 3 52.16 -36.16 65.09
N LEU A 4 53.12 -35.35 64.67
CA LEU A 4 53.14 -34.52 63.48
C LEU A 4 52.86 -35.40 62.24
N LEU A 5 51.91 -35.01 61.38
CA LEU A 5 52.05 -35.26 59.95
C LEU A 5 51.34 -34.17 59.14
N LEU A 6 52.19 -33.30 58.60
CA LEU A 6 51.95 -32.31 57.58
C LEU A 6 51.82 -33.04 56.22
N LEU A 7 50.74 -32.81 55.48
CA LEU A 7 50.65 -33.14 54.05
C LEU A 7 49.92 -31.99 53.34
N LEU A 8 50.73 -31.08 52.80
CA LEU A 8 50.38 -30.15 51.74
C LEU A 8 50.43 -30.91 50.41
N PHE A 9 49.41 -30.83 49.56
CA PHE A 9 49.61 -30.78 48.10
C PHE A 9 48.37 -30.21 47.37
N PHE A 10 48.62 -29.09 46.69
CA PHE A 10 48.13 -28.66 45.37
C PHE A 10 46.64 -28.80 44.99
N GLY A 11 46.03 -27.63 44.77
CA GLY A 11 45.56 -27.28 43.42
C GLY A 11 44.08 -27.51 43.14
N CYS A 12 43.31 -26.42 43.11
CA CYS A 12 42.55 -26.03 41.93
C CYS A 12 42.09 -24.58 42.05
N LEU A 13 42.69 -23.70 41.25
CA LEU A 13 42.12 -22.39 40.92
C LEU A 13 40.90 -22.65 40.02
N SER A 14 39.71 -22.27 40.47
CA SER A 14 38.56 -22.10 39.58
C SER A 14 38.15 -20.63 39.61
N ALA A 15 38.80 -19.86 38.73
CA ALA A 15 38.26 -18.61 38.22
C ALA A 15 37.46 -18.95 36.95
N CYS A 16 36.14 -18.82 37.02
CA CYS A 16 35.18 -18.81 35.91
C CYS A 16 33.86 -18.32 36.52
N GLY A 17 33.21 -17.24 36.11
CA GLY A 17 33.47 -16.28 35.06
C GLY A 17 32.54 -15.09 35.30
N GLN A 18 32.90 -13.94 34.74
CA GLN A 18 31.98 -12.84 34.55
C GLN A 18 30.82 -13.31 33.69
N GLY A 19 29.60 -13.05 34.14
CA GLY A 19 28.37 -13.37 33.43
C GLY A 19 27.30 -12.37 33.78
N GLN A 20 27.60 -11.09 33.56
CA GLN A 20 26.56 -10.08 33.38
C GLN A 20 25.73 -10.53 32.17
N GLN A 21 24.50 -10.98 32.37
CA GLN A 21 23.55 -11.10 31.27
C GLN A 21 22.45 -10.04 31.40
N PRO A 22 22.67 -8.84 30.83
CA PRO A 22 21.60 -7.97 30.38
C PRO A 22 21.32 -8.28 28.90
N GLN A 23 20.58 -9.37 28.59
CA GLN A 23 20.29 -9.70 27.19
C GLN A 23 18.90 -10.32 26.92
N GLN A 24 17.96 -10.29 27.89
CA GLN A 24 16.60 -10.79 27.65
C GLN A 24 15.53 -9.70 27.49
N GLU A 25 15.87 -8.43 27.68
CA GLU A 25 14.94 -7.29 27.50
C GLU A 25 15.03 -6.63 26.10
N ALA A 26 16.04 -6.94 25.28
CA ALA A 26 16.27 -6.25 24.01
C ALA A 26 15.45 -6.81 22.82
N HIS A 27 14.73 -7.92 22.96
CA HIS A 27 13.90 -8.50 21.89
C HIS A 27 12.40 -8.13 21.97
N ALA A 28 11.98 -7.46 23.05
CA ALA A 28 10.60 -6.96 23.19
C ALA A 28 10.48 -5.46 22.85
N VAL A 29 11.44 -4.89 22.12
CA VAL A 29 11.39 -3.48 21.71
C VAL A 29 10.46 -3.32 20.51
N ALA A 30 9.22 -3.00 20.83
CA ALA A 30 8.24 -2.28 20.00
C ALA A 30 7.85 -2.95 18.67
N ILE A 31 6.95 -3.95 18.76
CA ILE A 31 5.79 -3.92 17.87
C ILE A 31 5.00 -2.68 18.28
N ALA A 32 5.38 -1.52 17.74
CA ALA A 32 4.48 -0.38 17.74
C ALA A 32 3.23 -0.85 17.00
N GLN A 33 2.18 -1.17 17.77
CA GLN A 33 0.88 -1.52 17.24
C GLN A 33 0.50 -0.41 16.28
N LEU A 34 0.50 -0.74 15.00
CA LEU A 34 0.01 0.16 13.98
C LEU A 34 -1.40 0.58 14.38
N PRO A 35 -1.77 1.86 14.18
CA PRO A 35 -3.14 2.25 14.42
C PRO A 35 -4.02 1.32 13.59
N ALA A 36 -4.97 0.67 14.27
CA ALA A 36 -5.86 -0.27 13.60
C ALA A 36 -6.55 0.47 12.44
N PRO A 37 -6.61 -0.14 11.23
CA PRO A 37 -7.29 0.50 10.11
C PRO A 37 -8.74 0.79 10.48
N THR A 38 -9.25 1.93 10.05
CA THR A 38 -10.65 2.33 10.29
C THR A 38 -11.61 1.27 9.70
N PRO A 39 -12.86 1.18 10.18
CA PRO A 39 -13.84 0.27 9.59
C PRO A 39 -14.03 0.49 8.07
N TYR A 40 -13.92 1.74 7.61
CA TYR A 40 -13.97 2.06 6.18
C TYR A 40 -12.75 1.50 5.43
N ALA A 41 -11.55 1.71 5.98
CA ALA A 41 -10.29 1.22 5.42
C ALA A 41 -10.26 -0.32 5.32
N GLN A 42 -10.79 -1.01 6.33
CA GLN A 42 -10.96 -2.46 6.32
C GLN A 42 -11.90 -2.93 5.21
N LYS A 43 -13.08 -2.29 5.07
CA LYS A 43 -14.03 -2.59 4.00
C LYS A 43 -13.42 -2.34 2.62
N LEU A 44 -12.66 -1.26 2.44
CA LEU A 44 -11.98 -0.97 1.17
C LEU A 44 -10.96 -2.06 0.81
N SER A 45 -10.19 -2.52 1.80
CA SER A 45 -9.28 -3.66 1.64
C SER A 45 -10.02 -4.94 1.24
N GLU A 46 -11.11 -5.28 1.92
CA GLU A 46 -11.92 -6.49 1.63
C GLU A 46 -12.54 -6.44 0.24
N VAL A 47 -13.06 -5.27 -0.13
CA VAL A 47 -13.61 -5.04 -1.47
C VAL A 47 -12.52 -5.17 -2.53
N ALA A 48 -11.34 -4.59 -2.32
CA ALA A 48 -10.21 -4.73 -3.24
C ALA A 48 -9.84 -6.21 -3.44
N LEU A 49 -9.74 -6.98 -2.35
CA LEU A 49 -9.53 -8.44 -2.40
C LEU A 49 -10.62 -9.17 -3.18
N SER A 50 -11.88 -8.74 -3.09
CA SER A 50 -12.97 -9.36 -3.83
C SER A 50 -12.85 -9.19 -5.35
N LEU A 51 -12.22 -8.10 -5.81
CA LEU A 51 -12.05 -7.82 -7.24
C LEU A 51 -11.10 -8.82 -7.90
N THR A 52 -10.13 -9.40 -7.17
CA THR A 52 -9.19 -10.39 -7.73
C THR A 52 -9.87 -11.72 -8.10
N ARG A 53 -11.16 -11.89 -7.80
CA ARG A 53 -11.96 -13.06 -8.20
C ARG A 53 -12.58 -12.88 -9.59
N GLN A 54 -12.54 -11.67 -10.13
CA GLN A 54 -13.06 -11.36 -11.46
C GLN A 54 -11.97 -11.59 -12.51
N SER A 55 -12.34 -12.16 -13.66
CA SER A 55 -11.44 -12.25 -14.80
C SER A 55 -11.46 -10.91 -15.54
N VAL A 56 -10.37 -10.15 -15.42
CA VAL A 56 -10.21 -8.84 -16.07
C VAL A 56 -8.98 -8.87 -16.94
N GLN A 57 -9.17 -8.64 -18.25
CA GLN A 57 -8.07 -8.44 -19.18
C GLN A 57 -7.53 -7.01 -19.05
N TYR A 58 -6.21 -6.88 -19.02
CA TYR A 58 -5.58 -5.56 -19.07
C TYR A 58 -5.87 -4.90 -20.42
N ASP A 59 -6.55 -3.75 -20.38
CA ASP A 59 -6.95 -3.02 -21.57
C ASP A 59 -6.89 -1.49 -21.35
N PRO A 60 -5.86 -0.82 -21.89
CA PRO A 60 -5.67 0.62 -21.75
C PRO A 60 -6.46 1.44 -22.78
N THR A 61 -7.32 0.82 -23.58
CA THR A 61 -8.08 1.54 -24.60
C THR A 61 -9.02 2.57 -23.98
N TYR A 62 -9.29 3.61 -24.77
CA TYR A 62 -10.26 4.63 -24.43
C TYR A 62 -11.67 4.09 -24.68
N PHE A 63 -12.56 4.27 -23.71
CA PHE A 63 -13.97 3.91 -23.82
C PHE A 63 -14.83 5.14 -23.64
N ARG A 64 -15.88 5.28 -24.46
CA ARG A 64 -16.96 6.21 -24.16
C ARG A 64 -17.89 5.55 -23.16
N ILE A 65 -18.06 6.16 -21.99
CA ILE A 65 -18.81 5.58 -20.86
C ILE A 65 -19.86 6.57 -20.35
N PRO A 66 -20.93 6.09 -19.69
CA PRO A 66 -21.90 6.97 -19.06
C PRO A 66 -21.28 7.90 -18.02
N TYR A 67 -21.99 8.97 -17.67
CA TYR A 67 -21.64 9.86 -16.58
C TYR A 67 -22.91 10.36 -15.89
N PRO A 68 -22.99 10.35 -14.55
CA PRO A 68 -22.01 9.78 -13.61
C PRO A 68 -22.08 8.25 -13.58
N ASN A 69 -21.21 7.62 -12.78
CA ASN A 69 -21.18 6.19 -12.48
C ASN A 69 -20.99 5.27 -13.70
N GLY A 70 -20.35 5.76 -14.75
CA GLY A 70 -19.86 4.93 -15.85
C GLY A 70 -18.67 4.06 -15.44
N ASP A 71 -18.56 2.94 -16.13
CA ASP A 71 -17.42 2.01 -16.03
C ASP A 71 -17.10 1.50 -17.44
N VAL A 72 -15.87 1.06 -17.63
CA VAL A 72 -15.50 0.27 -18.80
C VAL A 72 -16.10 -1.13 -18.71
N PRO A 73 -16.08 -1.95 -19.78
CA PRO A 73 -16.58 -3.33 -19.72
C PRO A 73 -16.02 -4.09 -18.51
N ALA A 74 -16.87 -4.90 -17.88
CA ALA A 74 -16.54 -5.54 -16.60
C ALA A 74 -15.31 -6.46 -16.68
N ASP A 75 -15.05 -7.05 -17.85
CA ASP A 75 -13.93 -7.92 -18.17
C ASP A 75 -12.69 -7.16 -18.70
N ARG A 76 -12.70 -5.83 -18.63
CA ARG A 76 -11.63 -4.94 -19.06
C ARG A 76 -11.21 -4.00 -17.93
N GLY A 77 -9.96 -3.56 -17.95
CA GLY A 77 -9.50 -2.48 -17.09
C GLY A 77 -7.98 -2.37 -16.99
N VAL A 78 -7.53 -1.31 -16.32
CA VAL A 78 -6.15 -1.02 -15.95
C VAL A 78 -6.01 -0.87 -14.43
N CYS A 79 -4.84 -0.46 -13.97
CA CYS A 79 -4.54 -0.31 -12.54
C CYS A 79 -5.49 0.63 -11.79
N THR A 80 -5.89 1.75 -12.40
CA THR A 80 -6.85 2.70 -11.80
C THR A 80 -8.23 2.09 -11.61
N ASP A 81 -8.66 1.18 -12.49
CA ASP A 81 -10.01 0.60 -12.44
C ASP A 81 -10.21 -0.28 -11.21
N VAL A 82 -9.14 -0.85 -10.65
CA VAL A 82 -9.18 -1.50 -9.32
C VAL A 82 -9.60 -0.49 -8.26
N VAL A 83 -8.96 0.68 -8.25
CA VAL A 83 -9.27 1.76 -7.28
C VAL A 83 -10.70 2.24 -7.47
N ILE A 84 -11.08 2.55 -8.71
CA ILE A 84 -12.41 3.06 -9.05
C ILE A 84 -13.50 2.07 -8.65
N ARG A 85 -13.37 0.79 -9.04
CA ARG A 85 -14.37 -0.24 -8.73
C ARG A 85 -14.43 -0.55 -7.24
N ALA A 86 -13.31 -0.47 -6.52
CA ALA A 86 -13.29 -0.67 -5.07
C ALA A 86 -14.05 0.44 -4.33
N TYR A 87 -13.78 1.70 -4.66
CA TYR A 87 -14.51 2.84 -4.10
C TYR A 87 -16.00 2.81 -4.50
N ARG A 88 -16.32 2.43 -5.74
CA ARG A 88 -17.71 2.32 -6.23
C ARG A 88 -18.53 1.30 -5.45
N LYS A 89 -17.95 0.15 -5.10
CA LYS A 89 -18.59 -0.86 -4.24
C LYS A 89 -18.89 -0.35 -2.82
N LEU A 90 -18.25 0.74 -2.40
CA LEU A 90 -18.53 1.45 -1.14
C LEU A 90 -19.39 2.70 -1.32
N GLY A 91 -20.03 2.87 -2.49
CA GLY A 91 -20.92 4.00 -2.77
C GLY A 91 -20.20 5.29 -3.20
N VAL A 92 -18.93 5.20 -3.60
CA VAL A 92 -18.12 6.37 -3.95
C VAL A 92 -17.79 6.36 -5.43
N ASP A 93 -18.39 7.29 -6.18
CA ASP A 93 -18.08 7.44 -7.61
C ASP A 93 -16.86 8.35 -7.82
N LEU A 94 -15.68 7.74 -7.99
CA LEU A 94 -14.46 8.47 -8.34
C LEU A 94 -14.51 9.07 -9.74
N GLN A 95 -15.35 8.57 -10.66
CA GLN A 95 -15.55 9.21 -11.96
C GLN A 95 -16.10 10.62 -11.77
N GLN A 96 -17.21 10.75 -11.06
CA GLN A 96 -17.83 12.04 -10.74
C GLN A 96 -16.89 12.94 -9.93
N ARG A 97 -16.36 12.45 -8.81
CA ARG A 97 -15.60 13.30 -7.87
C ARG A 97 -14.32 13.86 -8.48
N VAL A 98 -13.57 13.05 -9.24
CA VAL A 98 -12.36 13.53 -9.91
C VAL A 98 -12.73 14.52 -11.02
N HIS A 99 -13.75 14.22 -11.82
CA HIS A 99 -14.18 15.10 -12.90
C HIS A 99 -14.65 16.46 -12.39
N GLU A 100 -15.49 16.51 -11.35
CA GLU A 100 -16.00 17.75 -10.79
C GLU A 100 -14.90 18.61 -10.17
N ASP A 101 -13.96 18.00 -9.43
CA ASP A 101 -12.80 18.74 -8.91
C ASP A 101 -11.91 19.27 -10.03
N MET A 102 -11.64 18.45 -11.06
CA MET A 102 -10.89 18.87 -12.24
C MET A 102 -11.57 20.01 -12.98
N LYS A 103 -12.90 19.97 -13.13
CA LYS A 103 -13.65 21.02 -13.83
C LYS A 103 -13.53 22.36 -13.14
N ALA A 104 -13.53 22.36 -11.80
CA ALA A 104 -13.36 23.56 -11.00
C ALA A 104 -11.89 24.01 -10.84
N ASN A 105 -10.92 23.12 -11.05
CA ASN A 105 -9.51 23.35 -10.72
C ASN A 105 -8.54 22.83 -11.80
N PHE A 106 -8.90 22.95 -13.08
CA PHE A 106 -8.20 22.28 -14.19
C PHE A 106 -6.71 22.62 -14.27
N ASP A 107 -6.34 23.84 -13.90
CA ASP A 107 -4.97 24.34 -13.85
C ASP A 107 -4.09 23.65 -12.80
N ARG A 108 -4.70 23.08 -11.75
CA ARG A 108 -4.01 22.32 -10.69
C ARG A 108 -3.69 20.88 -11.09
N TYR A 109 -4.28 20.38 -12.17
CA TYR A 109 -4.09 19.02 -12.65
C TYR A 109 -2.97 18.91 -13.71
N PRO A 110 -2.34 17.73 -13.87
CA PRO A 110 -1.20 17.57 -14.78
C PRO A 110 -1.54 17.81 -16.25
N LYS A 111 -0.77 18.68 -16.91
CA LYS A 111 -0.93 19.04 -18.33
C LYS A 111 -0.20 18.06 -19.28
N LYS A 112 -0.36 16.74 -19.05
CA LYS A 112 0.40 15.70 -19.77
C LYS A 112 -0.13 15.35 -21.16
N TRP A 113 -1.40 15.65 -21.46
CA TRP A 113 -2.10 15.13 -22.65
C TRP A 113 -2.58 16.22 -23.62
N GLY A 114 -2.10 17.46 -23.48
CA GLY A 114 -2.52 18.57 -24.35
C GLY A 114 -4.02 18.92 -24.30
N LEU A 115 -4.74 18.41 -23.31
CA LEU A 115 -6.17 18.67 -23.15
C LEU A 115 -6.41 20.12 -22.74
N ARG A 116 -7.49 20.69 -23.29
CA ARG A 116 -7.96 22.05 -22.95
C ARG A 116 -9.06 22.07 -21.90
N THR A 117 -9.68 20.92 -21.65
CA THR A 117 -10.77 20.74 -20.71
C THR A 117 -10.77 19.31 -20.17
N THR A 118 -11.60 19.06 -19.17
CA THR A 118 -11.87 17.76 -18.55
C THR A 118 -12.57 16.79 -19.49
N ASP A 119 -12.43 15.49 -19.23
CA ASP A 119 -13.08 14.42 -19.97
C ASP A 119 -13.63 13.34 -19.02
N THR A 120 -14.96 13.31 -18.87
CA THR A 120 -15.70 12.39 -17.99
C THR A 120 -15.39 10.91 -18.27
N ASN A 121 -14.92 10.58 -19.47
CA ASN A 121 -14.63 9.20 -19.86
C ASN A 121 -13.30 8.68 -19.30
N ILE A 122 -12.35 9.58 -18.98
CA ILE A 122 -10.95 9.18 -18.72
C ILE A 122 -10.29 9.91 -17.54
N ASP A 123 -10.86 11.01 -17.03
CA ASP A 123 -10.25 11.82 -15.97
C ASP A 123 -9.81 11.00 -14.76
N HIS A 124 -10.70 10.16 -14.24
CA HIS A 124 -10.48 9.27 -13.10
C HIS A 124 -9.60 8.04 -13.43
N ARG A 125 -9.40 7.71 -14.70
CA ARG A 125 -8.59 6.56 -15.16
C ARG A 125 -7.13 6.91 -15.42
N ARG A 126 -6.67 8.07 -14.92
CA ARG A 126 -5.30 8.54 -15.05
C ARG A 126 -4.65 8.64 -13.68
N VAL A 127 -3.62 7.84 -13.45
CA VAL A 127 -2.88 7.83 -12.16
C VAL A 127 -2.47 9.25 -11.72
N PRO A 128 -1.90 10.13 -12.58
CA PRO A 128 -1.55 11.48 -12.15
C PRO A 128 -2.74 12.35 -11.71
N ASN A 129 -3.93 12.13 -12.30
CA ASN A 129 -5.14 12.82 -11.88
C ASN A 129 -5.62 12.31 -10.52
N LEU A 130 -5.60 10.99 -10.30
CA LEU A 130 -5.92 10.39 -9.00
C LEU A 130 -4.95 10.86 -7.90
N MET A 131 -3.64 10.93 -8.17
CA MET A 131 -2.66 11.48 -7.24
C MET A 131 -3.01 12.91 -6.82
N THR A 132 -3.37 13.75 -7.80
CA THR A 132 -3.78 15.14 -7.56
C THR A 132 -5.06 15.21 -6.72
N PHE A 133 -6.06 14.42 -7.08
CA PHE A 133 -7.34 14.34 -6.37
C PHE A 133 -7.14 13.88 -4.91
N PHE A 134 -6.43 12.78 -4.68
CA PHE A 134 -6.18 12.26 -3.33
C PHE A 134 -5.32 13.19 -2.48
N SER A 135 -4.39 13.93 -3.09
CA SER A 135 -3.63 14.95 -2.38
C SER A 135 -4.50 16.13 -1.92
N ARG A 136 -5.52 16.48 -2.70
CA ARG A 136 -6.43 17.61 -2.43
C ARG A 136 -7.58 17.25 -1.48
N HIS A 137 -8.09 16.03 -1.56
CA HIS A 137 -9.32 15.60 -0.88
C HIS A 137 -9.11 14.50 0.16
N GLY A 138 -7.91 13.92 0.22
CA GLY A 138 -7.53 12.92 1.21
C GLY A 138 -6.33 13.35 2.03
N GLN A 139 -5.76 12.40 2.74
CA GLN A 139 -4.51 12.55 3.46
C GLN A 139 -3.36 12.06 2.58
N SER A 140 -2.40 12.96 2.29
CA SER A 140 -1.09 12.56 1.79
C SER A 140 -0.23 12.07 2.95
N LYS A 141 0.27 10.83 2.86
CA LYS A 141 1.12 10.19 3.85
C LYS A 141 2.56 10.17 3.36
N SER A 142 3.52 10.07 4.28
CA SER A 142 4.92 9.94 3.92
C SER A 142 5.18 8.59 3.23
N CYS A 143 5.98 8.61 2.17
CA CYS A 143 6.54 7.39 1.59
C CYS A 143 7.74 6.94 2.42
N SER A 144 7.79 5.68 2.83
CA SER A 144 8.91 5.11 3.58
C SER A 144 9.27 3.73 3.03
N ASN A 145 10.32 3.12 3.57
CA ASN A 145 10.71 1.74 3.28
C ASN A 145 10.26 0.74 4.36
N ARG A 146 9.35 1.15 5.25
CA ARG A 146 8.89 0.32 6.37
C ARG A 146 7.46 -0.13 6.07
N GLY A 147 7.26 -1.44 5.89
CA GLY A 147 5.95 -2.00 5.55
C GLY A 147 4.84 -1.60 6.51
N ARG A 148 5.18 -1.43 7.80
CA ARG A 148 4.28 -1.00 8.86
C ARG A 148 3.65 0.39 8.62
N ASP A 149 4.31 1.28 7.87
CA ASP A 149 3.78 2.63 7.63
C ASP A 149 2.57 2.62 6.64
N TYR A 150 2.34 1.48 5.98
CA TYR A 150 1.29 1.23 5.00
C TYR A 150 0.19 0.37 5.62
N LEU A 151 -1.02 0.89 5.70
CA LEU A 151 -2.16 0.29 6.36
C LEU A 151 -3.18 -0.20 5.33
N PRO A 152 -3.97 -1.24 5.64
CA PRO A 152 -5.07 -1.66 4.77
C PRO A 152 -5.98 -0.48 4.42
N GLY A 153 -6.34 -0.35 3.14
CA GLY A 153 -7.13 0.75 2.60
C GLY A 153 -6.31 1.95 2.10
N ASP A 154 -5.00 2.02 2.39
CA ASP A 154 -4.15 3.02 1.78
C ASP A 154 -4.04 2.81 0.26
N ILE A 155 -3.86 3.91 -0.47
CA ILE A 155 -3.62 3.94 -1.91
C ILE A 155 -2.15 4.28 -2.12
N VAL A 156 -1.45 3.49 -2.92
CA VAL A 156 -0.04 3.70 -3.24
C VAL A 156 0.13 3.81 -4.74
N THR A 157 1.03 4.69 -5.16
CA THR A 157 1.39 4.90 -6.56
C THR A 157 2.88 4.67 -6.77
N TRP A 158 3.23 4.20 -7.97
CA TRP A 158 4.61 3.86 -8.34
C TRP A 158 4.97 4.38 -9.73
N ASN A 159 6.27 4.41 -10.03
CA ASN A 159 6.80 4.43 -11.39
C ASN A 159 7.40 3.06 -11.74
N LEU A 160 6.82 2.40 -12.74
CA LEU A 160 7.34 1.16 -13.30
C LEU A 160 8.46 1.47 -14.30
N PRO A 161 9.25 0.45 -14.74
CA PRO A 161 10.21 0.60 -15.82
C PRO A 161 9.59 1.30 -17.04
N GLY A 162 10.33 2.23 -17.63
CA GLY A 162 9.82 3.07 -18.73
C GLY A 162 8.96 4.27 -18.30
N ASN A 163 9.05 4.69 -17.03
CA ASN A 163 8.29 5.83 -16.48
C ASN A 163 6.76 5.66 -16.56
N LEU A 164 6.30 4.42 -16.48
CA LEU A 164 4.87 4.09 -16.49
C LEU A 164 4.30 4.26 -15.08
N THR A 165 3.36 5.19 -14.91
CA THR A 165 2.71 5.41 -13.61
C THR A 165 1.75 4.27 -13.28
N HIS A 166 1.75 3.82 -12.03
CA HIS A 166 0.91 2.73 -11.54
C HIS A 166 0.26 3.05 -10.19
N ILE A 167 -0.80 2.33 -9.85
CA ILE A 167 -1.56 2.53 -8.61
C ILE A 167 -2.16 1.23 -8.10
N GLY A 168 -2.40 1.14 -6.79
CA GLY A 168 -2.95 -0.03 -6.13
C GLY A 168 -3.45 0.29 -4.73
N ILE A 169 -4.15 -0.67 -4.13
CA ILE A 169 -4.72 -0.57 -2.78
C ILE A 169 -3.96 -1.53 -1.87
N VAL A 170 -3.47 -1.04 -0.74
CA VAL A 170 -2.89 -1.86 0.33
C VAL A 170 -3.99 -2.67 1.01
N VAL A 171 -3.78 -3.97 1.22
CA VAL A 171 -4.79 -4.86 1.79
C VAL A 171 -4.35 -5.52 3.09
N ASN A 172 -5.31 -6.04 3.85
CA ASN A 172 -5.12 -6.76 5.11
C ASN A 172 -4.62 -8.21 4.89
N ARG A 173 -3.57 -8.35 4.07
CA ARG A 173 -2.79 -9.57 3.91
C ARG A 173 -1.32 -9.17 3.97
N LEU A 174 -0.48 -10.02 4.57
CA LEU A 174 0.95 -9.76 4.70
C LEU A 174 1.75 -10.62 3.73
N SER A 175 2.95 -10.16 3.42
CA SER A 175 4.01 -10.98 2.83
C SER A 175 4.31 -12.22 3.67
N THR A 176 4.92 -13.23 3.04
CA THR A 176 5.30 -14.49 3.70
C THR A 176 6.24 -14.28 4.89
N ASP A 177 7.04 -13.21 4.88
CA ASP A 177 7.93 -12.82 5.98
C ASP A 177 7.27 -11.92 7.04
N HIS A 178 5.98 -11.59 6.88
CA HIS A 178 5.17 -10.75 7.77
C HIS A 178 5.70 -9.30 7.94
N THR A 179 6.56 -8.82 7.04
CA THR A 179 7.19 -7.49 7.16
C THR A 179 6.43 -6.35 6.49
N ARG A 180 5.56 -6.67 5.52
CA ARG A 180 4.85 -5.67 4.72
C ARG A 180 3.49 -6.17 4.27
N PRO A 181 2.52 -5.26 4.07
CA PRO A 181 1.24 -5.63 3.49
C PRO A 181 1.34 -5.89 2.00
N LEU A 182 0.44 -6.72 1.50
CA LEU A 182 0.26 -6.98 0.08
C LEU A 182 -0.57 -5.86 -0.56
N VAL A 183 -0.52 -5.80 -1.88
CA VAL A 183 -1.22 -4.79 -2.68
C VAL A 183 -2.13 -5.50 -3.68
N VAL A 184 -3.37 -5.02 -3.80
CA VAL A 184 -4.24 -5.35 -4.94
C VAL A 184 -4.09 -4.29 -6.02
N HIS A 185 -3.82 -4.74 -7.24
CA HIS A 185 -3.66 -3.88 -8.43
C HIS A 185 -3.98 -4.66 -9.71
N ASN A 186 -3.92 -4.01 -10.87
CA ASN A 186 -4.07 -4.67 -12.16
C ASN A 186 -2.85 -4.36 -13.04
N ILE A 187 -2.11 -5.40 -13.44
CA ILE A 187 -0.88 -5.26 -14.22
C ILE A 187 -0.73 -6.40 -15.22
N GLY A 188 -0.74 -6.09 -16.52
CA GLY A 188 -0.48 -7.04 -17.61
C GLY A 188 -1.45 -8.23 -17.68
N ARG A 189 -1.30 -9.20 -16.79
CA ARG A 189 -2.10 -10.44 -16.69
C ARG A 189 -3.45 -10.27 -15.98
N GLY A 190 -3.79 -9.08 -15.51
CA GLY A 190 -5.08 -8.77 -14.91
C GLY A 190 -5.00 -8.32 -13.45
N GLN A 191 -6.15 -8.38 -12.76
CA GLN A 191 -6.30 -8.01 -11.36
C GLN A 191 -5.71 -9.08 -10.43
N GLU A 192 -4.80 -8.69 -9.55
CA GLU A 192 -4.10 -9.61 -8.67
C GLU A 192 -3.77 -8.99 -7.31
N ILE A 193 -3.47 -9.87 -6.36
CA ILE A 193 -2.83 -9.54 -5.09
C ILE A 193 -1.35 -9.92 -5.18
N SER A 194 -0.47 -8.96 -4.92
CA SER A 194 0.97 -9.14 -5.11
C SER A 194 1.77 -8.54 -3.96
N ASP A 195 2.88 -9.20 -3.65
CA ASP A 195 3.92 -8.67 -2.77
C ASP A 195 4.83 -7.72 -3.55
N CYS A 196 4.32 -6.52 -3.83
CA CYS A 196 4.97 -5.57 -4.74
C CYS A 196 5.16 -4.16 -4.15
N LEU A 197 4.83 -3.95 -2.87
CA LEU A 197 4.82 -2.64 -2.23
C LEU A 197 6.13 -1.85 -2.45
N PHE A 198 7.27 -2.54 -2.34
CA PHE A 198 8.60 -1.97 -2.48
C PHE A 198 9.35 -2.42 -3.74
N SER A 199 8.65 -3.02 -4.71
CA SER A 199 9.28 -3.52 -5.96
C SER A 199 9.62 -2.41 -6.95
N TRP A 200 9.02 -1.23 -6.79
CA TRP A 200 9.22 -0.06 -7.66
C TRP A 200 9.30 1.24 -6.83
N PRO A 201 9.88 2.32 -7.38
CA PRO A 201 9.86 3.63 -6.74
C PRO A 201 8.43 4.09 -6.42
N ILE A 202 8.14 4.26 -5.13
CA ILE A 202 6.86 4.82 -4.66
C ILE A 202 6.84 6.32 -4.96
N THR A 203 5.78 6.77 -5.65
CA THR A 203 5.59 8.16 -6.06
C THR A 203 4.51 8.89 -5.28
N GLY A 204 3.73 8.17 -4.47
CA GLY A 204 2.67 8.74 -3.65
C GLY A 204 2.03 7.69 -2.76
N HIS A 205 1.57 8.13 -1.59
CA HIS A 205 0.96 7.31 -0.56
C HIS A 205 -0.19 8.13 0.05
N TYR A 206 -1.41 7.61 -0.04
CA TYR A 206 -2.62 8.35 0.29
C TYR A 206 -3.58 7.52 1.13
N TYR A 207 -4.36 8.20 1.95
CA TYR A 207 -5.56 7.67 2.57
C TYR A 207 -6.74 8.57 2.21
N TYR A 208 -7.85 8.00 1.73
CA TYR A 208 -9.02 8.78 1.34
C TYR A 208 -10.29 8.14 1.89
N THR A 209 -11.12 8.95 2.53
CA THR A 209 -12.47 8.60 2.99
C THR A 209 -13.38 9.78 2.61
N PRO A 210 -14.52 9.54 1.94
CA PRO A 210 -15.37 10.59 1.40
C PRO A 210 -16.26 11.29 2.43
#